data_AF-A0A812V2Q4-F1
#
_entry.id   AF-A0A812V2Q4-F1
#
_cell.length_a   1.000
_cell.length_b   1.000
_cell.length_c   1.000
_cell.angle_alpha   90.00
_cell.angle_beta   90.00
_cell.angle_gamma   90.00
#
_symmetry.space_group_name_H-M   'P 1'
#
loop_
_entity.id
_entity.type
_entity.pdbx_description
1 polymer ?
#
loop_
_entity_poly.entity_id
_entity_poly.type
_entity_poly.pdbx_seq_one_letter_code
_entity_poly.pdbx_strand_id
1 'polypeptide(L)'
;MAKAAQLAALNAAAIAGDVATAKRYFEALRLRDPRTMRTMVWNTMLKAHAIAGDLGGATEHFHEMQAQRVRINGRTFGKLIRAAAEAAKPEQAVWLLQHQRAAGLEVDMVSYTSVASAFAKAGRPVEAEAFLLEAGAEGLVLDSVAMGALSAGFAKLGCAEKAQHWLEEMVRQGLEVSSDSFGAVAASPCKPKSGFERCVGVNWSPRRQH
;
A
#
# COMPACT_ATOMS: atom_id res chain seq x y z
N MET A 1 31.34 5.81 20.28
CA MET A 1 30.64 7.09 19.94
C MET A 1 30.20 7.18 18.47
N ALA A 2 31.06 6.96 17.48
CA ALA A 2 30.71 7.21 16.06
C ALA A 2 29.59 6.33 15.44
N LYS A 3 29.41 5.06 15.84
CA LYS A 3 28.38 4.17 15.27
C LYS A 3 26.95 4.61 15.59
N ALA A 4 26.70 5.04 16.83
CA ALA A 4 25.37 5.51 17.25
C ALA A 4 24.98 6.81 16.54
N ALA A 5 25.94 7.71 16.35
CA ALA A 5 25.73 8.95 15.58
C ALA A 5 25.40 8.64 14.10
N GLN A 6 26.08 7.68 13.47
CA GLN A 6 25.80 7.25 12.10
C GLN A 6 24.40 6.63 11.96
N LEU A 7 23.97 5.81 12.92
CA LEU A 7 22.61 5.24 12.93
C LEU A 7 21.53 6.31 13.09
N ALA A 8 21.76 7.29 13.97
CA ALA A 8 20.85 8.43 14.15
C ALA A 8 20.76 9.28 12.86
N ALA A 9 21.90 9.55 12.23
CA ALA A 9 21.96 10.29 10.97
C ALA A 9 21.28 9.54 9.81
N LEU A 10 21.46 8.22 9.72
CA LEU A 10 20.75 7.36 8.77
C LEU A 10 19.23 7.42 8.98
N ASN A 11 18.78 7.33 10.24
CA ASN A 11 17.35 7.42 10.55
C ASN A 11 16.77 8.80 10.24
N ALA A 12 17.50 9.88 10.53
CA ALA A 12 17.10 11.23 10.18
C ALA A 12 16.97 11.41 8.65
N ALA A 13 17.97 10.96 7.88
CA ALA A 13 17.92 10.99 6.42
C ALA A 13 16.77 10.16 5.86
N ALA A 14 16.50 8.98 6.43
CA ALA A 14 15.38 8.15 6.04
C ALA A 14 14.02 8.80 6.32
N ILE A 15 13.87 9.51 7.44
CA ILE A 15 12.64 10.27 7.73
C ILE A 15 12.46 11.42 6.74
N ALA A 16 13.56 12.05 6.31
CA ALA A 16 13.54 13.11 5.31
C ALA A 16 13.37 12.61 3.87
N GLY A 17 13.43 11.29 3.62
CA GLY A 17 13.43 10.73 2.27
C GLY A 17 14.72 11.02 1.48
N ASP A 18 15.77 11.49 2.13
CA ASP A 18 17.05 11.76 1.47
C ASP A 18 17.83 10.45 1.29
N VAL A 19 17.59 9.80 0.15
CA VAL A 19 18.23 8.55 -0.23
C VAL A 19 19.74 8.70 -0.37
N ALA A 20 20.24 9.83 -0.88
CA ALA A 20 21.67 10.03 -1.11
C ALA A 20 22.45 10.05 0.22
N THR A 21 21.96 10.84 1.18
CA THR A 21 22.55 10.89 2.52
C THR A 21 22.37 9.57 3.27
N ALA A 22 21.19 8.93 3.14
CA ALA A 22 20.95 7.62 3.72
C ALA A 22 21.93 6.57 3.20
N LYS A 23 22.13 6.47 1.87
CA LYS A 23 23.12 5.56 1.23
C LYS A 23 24.52 5.80 1.77
N ARG A 24 24.94 7.06 1.91
CA ARG A 24 26.27 7.40 2.42
C ARG A 24 26.52 6.86 3.83
N TYR A 25 25.55 7.05 4.74
CA TYR A 25 25.67 6.52 6.11
C TYR A 25 25.52 5.01 6.17
N PHE A 26 24.68 4.44 5.30
CA PHE A 26 24.52 2.99 5.16
C PHE A 26 25.83 2.32 4.75
N GLU A 27 26.49 2.81 3.69
CA GLU A 27 27.79 2.30 3.24
C GLU A 27 28.90 2.53 4.27
N ALA A 28 28.89 3.68 4.95
CA ALA A 28 29.84 3.94 6.03
C ALA A 28 29.69 2.96 7.22
N LEU A 29 28.45 2.53 7.53
CA LEU A 29 28.19 1.51 8.54
C LEU A 29 28.64 0.12 8.06
N ARG A 30 28.37 -0.21 6.80
CA ARG A 30 28.76 -1.46 6.14
C ARG A 30 30.27 -1.67 6.12
N LEU A 31 31.02 -0.64 5.71
CA LEU A 31 32.49 -0.69 5.62
C LEU A 31 33.17 -0.83 6.98
N ARG A 32 32.58 -0.25 8.03
CA ARG A 32 33.17 -0.26 9.36
C ARG A 32 33.07 -1.63 10.03
N ASP A 33 31.89 -2.23 9.98
CA ASP A 33 31.65 -3.56 10.53
C ASP A 33 30.42 -4.18 9.85
N PRO A 34 30.62 -5.17 8.96
CA PRO A 34 29.53 -5.87 8.28
C PRO A 34 28.50 -6.49 9.24
N ARG A 35 28.89 -6.83 10.48
CA ARG A 35 27.96 -7.40 11.49
C ARG A 35 26.95 -6.37 12.02
N THR A 36 27.14 -5.09 11.69
CA THR A 36 26.20 -4.02 12.02
C THR A 36 25.01 -3.94 11.08
N MET A 37 25.09 -4.59 9.91
CA MET A 37 24.06 -4.66 8.88
C MET A 37 22.93 -5.61 9.26
N ARG A 38 22.33 -5.35 10.42
CA ARG A 38 21.18 -6.07 10.96
C ARG A 38 19.89 -5.57 10.29
N THR A 39 18.81 -6.33 10.42
CA THR A 39 17.48 -6.03 9.86
C THR A 39 17.05 -4.56 10.07
N MET A 40 17.37 -3.94 11.21
CA MET A 40 17.05 -2.53 11.47
C MET A 40 17.71 -1.57 10.47
N VAL A 41 19.00 -1.73 10.16
CA VAL A 41 19.76 -0.80 9.29
C VAL A 41 19.22 -0.85 7.87
N TRP A 42 18.99 -2.07 7.37
CA TRP A 42 18.34 -2.30 6.09
C TRP A 42 16.92 -1.74 6.04
N ASN A 43 16.12 -1.96 7.09
CA ASN A 43 14.76 -1.40 7.16
C ASN A 43 14.76 0.13 7.08
N THR A 44 15.77 0.78 7.64
CA THR A 44 15.92 2.24 7.57
C THR A 44 16.30 2.69 6.16
N MET A 45 17.18 1.98 5.48
CA MET A 45 17.53 2.25 4.07
C MET A 45 16.32 2.06 3.14
N LEU A 46 15.61 0.94 3.32
CA LEU A 46 14.37 0.63 2.62
C LEU A 46 13.31 1.70 2.85
N LYS A 47 13.19 2.22 4.09
CA LYS A 47 12.30 3.36 4.42
C LYS A 47 12.68 4.63 3.66
N ALA A 48 13.98 4.95 3.54
CA ALA A 48 14.43 6.14 2.81
C ALA A 48 14.01 6.07 1.33
N HIS A 49 14.25 4.93 0.69
CA HIS A 49 13.81 4.68 -0.68
C HIS A 49 12.29 4.75 -0.85
N ALA A 50 11.57 4.15 0.09
CA ALA A 50 10.12 4.18 0.18
C ALA A 50 9.55 5.62 0.16
N ILE A 51 10.07 6.49 1.04
CA ILE A 51 9.61 7.88 1.14
C ILE A 51 9.99 8.69 -0.10
N ALA A 52 11.15 8.43 -0.69
CA ALA A 52 11.57 9.06 -1.94
C ALA A 52 10.85 8.52 -3.19
N GLY A 53 10.04 7.46 -3.05
CA GLY A 53 9.45 6.74 -4.18
C GLY A 53 10.48 6.04 -5.07
N ASP A 54 11.72 5.83 -4.61
CA ASP A 54 12.78 5.13 -5.35
C ASP A 54 12.63 3.61 -5.23
N LEU A 55 11.77 3.07 -6.09
CA LEU A 55 11.50 1.64 -6.20
C LEU A 55 12.74 0.84 -6.63
N GLY A 56 13.50 1.34 -7.60
CA GLY A 56 14.67 0.62 -8.12
C GLY A 56 15.69 0.36 -7.01
N GLY A 57 16.02 1.41 -6.25
CA GLY A 57 16.92 1.29 -5.12
C GLY A 57 16.36 0.46 -3.96
N ALA A 58 15.04 0.54 -3.68
CA ALA A 58 14.42 -0.31 -2.68
C ALA A 58 14.54 -1.80 -3.01
N THR A 59 14.30 -2.17 -4.28
CA THR A 59 14.36 -3.55 -4.76
C THR A 59 15.79 -4.09 -4.77
N GLU A 60 16.78 -3.29 -5.18
CA GLU A 60 18.20 -3.67 -5.09
C GLU A 60 18.60 -4.00 -3.65
N HIS A 61 18.34 -3.08 -2.70
CA HIS A 61 18.71 -3.31 -1.30
C HIS A 61 17.91 -4.47 -0.67
N PHE A 62 16.69 -4.72 -1.13
CA PHE A 62 15.91 -5.88 -0.71
C PHE A 62 16.56 -7.20 -1.16
N HIS A 63 16.98 -7.29 -2.42
CA HIS A 63 17.68 -8.47 -2.94
C HIS A 63 19.04 -8.66 -2.26
N GLU A 64 19.78 -7.58 -1.99
CA GLU A 64 21.01 -7.64 -1.18
C GLU A 64 20.74 -8.18 0.23
N MET A 65 19.67 -7.73 0.87
CA MET A 65 19.29 -8.21 2.20
C MET A 65 18.98 -9.72 2.20
N GLN A 66 18.30 -10.22 1.16
CA GLN A 66 18.05 -11.65 0.95
C GLN A 66 19.35 -12.44 0.72
N ALA A 67 20.23 -11.93 -0.14
CA ALA A 67 21.51 -12.57 -0.45
C ALA A 67 22.40 -12.71 0.80
N GLN A 68 22.34 -11.74 1.71
CA GLN A 68 23.04 -11.76 3.00
C GLN A 68 22.34 -12.58 4.09
N ARG A 69 21.23 -13.25 3.76
CA ARG A 69 20.39 -14.04 4.68
C ARG A 69 19.94 -13.24 5.91
N VAL A 70 19.78 -11.92 5.76
CA VAL A 70 19.27 -11.07 6.82
C VAL A 70 17.76 -11.28 6.89
N ARG A 71 17.26 -11.71 8.06
CA ARG A 71 15.84 -12.03 8.25
C ARG A 71 14.98 -10.79 8.01
N ILE A 72 14.17 -10.85 6.95
CA ILE A 72 13.09 -9.91 6.67
C ILE A 72 11.90 -10.27 7.58
N ASN A 73 11.22 -9.29 8.15
CA ASN A 73 10.02 -9.53 8.96
C ASN A 73 8.80 -8.79 8.38
N GLY A 74 7.60 -9.18 8.81
CA GLY A 74 6.35 -8.60 8.30
C GLY A 74 6.28 -7.08 8.47
N ARG A 75 6.91 -6.53 9.52
CA ARG A 75 7.00 -5.07 9.74
C ARG A 75 7.81 -4.38 8.64
N THR A 76 8.82 -5.02 8.06
CA THR A 76 9.56 -4.48 6.90
C THR A 76 8.66 -4.41 5.68
N PHE A 77 7.95 -5.49 5.37
CA PHE A 77 7.04 -5.53 4.22
C PHE A 77 5.90 -4.53 4.37
N GLY A 78 5.23 -4.46 5.52
CA GLY A 78 4.16 -3.49 5.74
C GLY A 78 4.61 -2.03 5.54
N LYS A 79 5.84 -1.68 5.95
CA LYS A 79 6.41 -0.34 5.69
C LYS A 79 6.64 -0.08 4.20
N LEU A 80 7.18 -1.06 3.49
CA LEU A 80 7.45 -0.94 2.06
C LEU A 80 6.15 -0.87 1.25
N ILE A 81 5.17 -1.71 1.57
CA ILE A 81 3.85 -1.73 0.92
C ILE A 81 3.15 -0.38 1.14
N ARG A 82 3.15 0.13 2.37
CA ARG A 82 2.57 1.45 2.68
C ARG A 82 3.23 2.57 1.89
N ALA A 83 4.56 2.56 1.77
CA ALA A 83 5.26 3.57 1.03
C ALA A 83 4.99 3.51 -0.49
N ALA A 84 4.93 2.30 -1.05
CA ALA A 84 4.48 2.11 -2.43
C ALA A 84 3.06 2.65 -2.64
N ALA A 85 2.18 2.50 -1.64
CA ALA A 85 0.85 3.09 -1.65
C ALA A 85 0.85 4.62 -1.55
N GLU A 86 1.72 5.22 -0.73
CA GLU A 86 1.90 6.67 -0.65
C GLU A 86 2.43 7.25 -1.96
N ALA A 87 3.30 6.51 -2.66
CA ALA A 87 3.83 6.87 -3.97
C ALA A 87 2.92 6.53 -5.17
N ALA A 88 1.71 6.01 -4.94
CA ALA A 88 0.77 5.55 -5.97
C ALA A 88 1.38 4.56 -6.98
N LYS A 89 2.19 3.61 -6.49
CA LYS A 89 2.85 2.55 -7.28
C LYS A 89 2.24 1.17 -6.98
N PRO A 90 1.08 0.83 -7.56
CA PRO A 90 0.35 -0.39 -7.20
C PRO A 90 1.09 -1.68 -7.57
N GLU A 91 1.79 -1.74 -8.70
CA GLU A 91 2.53 -2.94 -9.13
C GLU A 91 3.61 -3.34 -8.11
N GLN A 92 4.29 -2.33 -7.56
CA GLN A 92 5.28 -2.52 -6.51
C GLN A 92 4.64 -2.99 -5.22
N ALA A 93 3.49 -2.43 -4.85
CA ALA A 93 2.78 -2.82 -3.65
C ALA A 93 2.33 -4.30 -3.72
N VAL A 94 1.82 -4.74 -4.89
CA VAL A 94 1.47 -6.14 -5.17
C VAL A 94 2.71 -7.04 -5.10
N TRP A 95 3.81 -6.65 -5.75
CA TRP A 95 5.05 -7.43 -5.75
C TRP A 95 5.57 -7.66 -4.32
N LEU A 96 5.55 -6.62 -3.48
CA LEU A 96 5.97 -6.69 -2.09
C LEU A 96 5.06 -7.62 -1.25
N LEU A 97 3.75 -7.54 -1.46
CA LEU A 97 2.79 -8.41 -0.76
C LEU A 97 2.97 -9.88 -1.15
N GLN A 98 3.18 -10.17 -2.44
CA GLN A 98 3.49 -11.52 -2.92
C GLN A 98 4.80 -12.05 -2.33
N HIS A 99 5.83 -11.22 -2.20
CA HIS A 99 7.09 -11.59 -1.56
C HIS A 99 6.95 -11.80 -0.05
N GLN A 100 6.08 -11.04 0.63
CA GLN A 100 5.74 -11.29 2.05
C GLN A 100 5.13 -12.67 2.21
N ARG A 101 4.14 -13.02 1.37
CA ARG A 101 3.50 -14.33 1.34
C ARG A 101 4.49 -15.46 1.03
N ALA A 102 5.33 -15.29 0.00
CA ALA A 102 6.34 -16.29 -0.39
C ALA A 102 7.41 -16.51 0.70
N ALA A 103 7.68 -15.49 1.52
CA ALA A 103 8.56 -15.61 2.68
C ALA A 103 7.92 -16.34 3.89
N GLY A 104 6.69 -16.85 3.75
CA GLY A 104 5.93 -17.49 4.82
C GLY A 104 5.51 -16.52 5.93
N LEU A 105 5.48 -15.22 5.63
CA LEU A 105 5.02 -14.20 6.56
C LEU A 105 3.52 -13.97 6.34
N GLU A 106 2.79 -13.92 7.44
CA GLU A 106 1.37 -13.62 7.44
C GLU A 106 1.13 -12.24 6.81
N VAL A 107 0.18 -12.18 5.88
CA VAL A 107 -0.28 -10.93 5.25
C VAL A 107 -1.56 -10.54 5.96
N ASP A 108 -1.58 -9.33 6.53
CA ASP A 108 -2.73 -8.79 7.25
C ASP A 108 -3.60 -7.90 6.36
N MET A 109 -4.80 -7.59 6.84
CA MET A 109 -5.73 -6.69 6.15
C MET A 109 -5.09 -5.32 5.87
N VAL A 110 -4.22 -4.83 6.77
CA VAL A 110 -3.51 -3.56 6.59
C VAL A 110 -2.64 -3.56 5.32
N SER A 111 -1.99 -4.68 5.02
CA SER A 111 -1.20 -4.85 3.79
C SER A 111 -2.10 -4.83 2.55
N TYR A 112 -3.27 -5.50 2.58
CA TYR A 112 -4.25 -5.45 1.49
C TYR A 112 -4.84 -4.05 1.28
N THR A 113 -5.26 -3.39 2.36
CA THR A 113 -5.76 -2.00 2.32
C THR A 113 -4.71 -1.04 1.77
N SER A 114 -3.43 -1.26 2.08
CA SER A 114 -2.34 -0.45 1.54
C SER A 114 -2.19 -0.63 0.02
N VAL A 115 -2.19 -1.87 -0.48
CA VAL A 115 -2.15 -2.13 -1.94
C VAL A 115 -3.37 -1.53 -2.64
N ALA A 116 -4.56 -1.70 -2.09
CA ALA A 116 -5.78 -1.12 -2.64
C ALA A 116 -5.74 0.42 -2.66
N SER A 117 -5.19 1.04 -1.61
CA SER A 117 -4.95 2.49 -1.57
C SER A 117 -3.98 2.94 -2.66
N ALA A 118 -2.96 2.13 -2.98
CA ALA A 118 -2.03 2.40 -4.09
C ALA A 118 -2.77 2.46 -5.44
N PHE A 119 -3.64 1.47 -5.71
CA PHE A 119 -4.48 1.43 -6.91
C PHE A 119 -5.46 2.60 -6.97
N ALA A 120 -6.15 2.90 -5.87
CA ALA A 120 -7.09 4.03 -5.80
C ALA A 120 -6.40 5.37 -6.07
N LYS A 121 -5.20 5.60 -5.50
CA LYS A 121 -4.39 6.81 -5.76
C LYS A 121 -3.84 6.88 -7.18
N ALA A 122 -3.58 5.73 -7.81
CA ALA A 122 -3.20 5.63 -9.21
C ALA A 122 -4.40 5.80 -10.18
N GLY A 123 -5.61 6.08 -9.67
CA GLY A 123 -6.81 6.24 -10.49
C GLY A 123 -7.39 4.93 -11.02
N ARG A 124 -7.06 3.80 -10.38
CA ARG A 124 -7.42 2.44 -10.76
C ARG A 124 -8.30 1.74 -9.70
N PRO A 125 -9.46 2.29 -9.33
CA PRO A 125 -10.29 1.75 -8.25
C PRO A 125 -10.96 0.41 -8.57
N VAL A 126 -11.08 0.01 -9.84
CA VAL A 126 -11.59 -1.32 -10.22
C VAL A 126 -10.61 -2.41 -9.78
N GLU A 127 -9.32 -2.20 -10.00
CA GLU A 127 -8.28 -3.10 -9.50
C GLU A 127 -8.15 -3.04 -7.96
N ALA A 128 -8.34 -1.87 -7.35
CA ALA A 128 -8.42 -1.76 -5.89
C ALA A 128 -9.56 -2.61 -5.31
N GLU A 129 -10.74 -2.57 -5.94
CA GLU A 129 -11.92 -3.35 -5.56
C GLU A 129 -11.66 -4.85 -5.69
N ALA A 130 -11.11 -5.30 -6.83
CA ALA A 130 -10.77 -6.69 -7.04
C ALA A 130 -9.79 -7.22 -5.96
N PHE A 131 -8.78 -6.41 -5.61
CA PHE A 131 -7.79 -6.77 -4.59
C PHE A 131 -8.38 -6.90 -3.18
N LEU A 132 -9.33 -6.04 -2.83
CA LEU A 132 -10.02 -6.11 -1.53
C LEU A 132 -11.05 -7.26 -1.47
N LEU A 133 -11.68 -7.60 -2.59
CA LEU A 133 -12.54 -8.78 -2.68
C LEU A 133 -11.73 -10.08 -2.57
N GLU A 134 -10.51 -10.12 -3.10
CA GLU A 134 -9.57 -11.23 -2.87
C GLU A 134 -9.25 -11.40 -1.38
N ALA A 135 -8.96 -10.30 -0.67
CA ALA A 135 -8.78 -10.32 0.78
C ALA A 135 -10.00 -10.92 1.51
N GLY A 136 -11.20 -10.52 1.10
CA GLY A 136 -12.47 -11.06 1.62
C GLY A 136 -12.63 -12.56 1.37
N ALA A 137 -12.26 -13.04 0.19
CA ALA A 137 -12.31 -14.47 -0.15
C ALA A 137 -11.32 -15.31 0.68
N GLU A 138 -10.23 -14.71 1.14
CA GLU A 138 -9.27 -15.32 2.07
C GLU A 138 -9.71 -15.26 3.54
N GLY A 139 -10.92 -14.73 3.81
CA GLY A 139 -11.49 -14.65 5.16
C GLY A 139 -11.10 -13.38 5.93
N LEU A 140 -10.46 -12.39 5.28
CA LEU A 140 -10.17 -11.11 5.90
C LEU A 140 -11.42 -10.22 5.84
N VAL A 141 -11.77 -9.61 6.98
CA VAL A 141 -12.88 -8.65 7.04
C VAL A 141 -12.34 -7.29 6.59
N LEU A 142 -12.95 -6.73 5.55
CA LEU A 142 -12.61 -5.38 5.10
C LEU A 142 -12.92 -4.37 6.21
N ASP A 143 -11.98 -3.46 6.48
CA ASP A 143 -12.17 -2.38 7.44
C ASP A 143 -12.83 -1.15 6.83
N SER A 144 -13.27 -0.22 7.69
CA SER A 144 -13.90 1.04 7.28
C SER A 144 -13.00 1.88 6.36
N VAL A 145 -11.67 1.77 6.55
CA VAL A 145 -10.66 2.48 5.76
C VAL A 145 -10.61 1.94 4.33
N ALA A 146 -10.61 0.62 4.14
CA ALA A 146 -10.61 -0.03 2.83
C ALA A 146 -11.87 0.33 2.03
N MET A 147 -13.05 0.19 2.64
CA MET A 147 -14.31 0.49 2.00
C MET A 147 -14.47 1.99 1.69
N GLY A 148 -14.05 2.87 2.60
CA GLY A 148 -14.04 4.31 2.37
C GLY A 148 -13.13 4.72 1.21
N ALA A 149 -11.95 4.07 1.08
CA ALA A 149 -11.04 4.30 -0.04
C ALA A 149 -11.66 3.88 -1.39
N LEU A 150 -12.39 2.77 -1.44
CA LEU A 150 -13.13 2.36 -2.64
C LEU A 150 -14.23 3.35 -3.00
N SER A 151 -15.04 3.77 -2.02
CA SER A 151 -16.09 4.75 -2.24
C SER A 151 -15.55 6.05 -2.81
N ALA A 152 -14.51 6.62 -2.18
CA ALA A 152 -13.85 7.83 -2.66
C ALA A 152 -13.21 7.66 -4.06
N GLY A 153 -12.62 6.49 -4.32
CA GLY A 153 -12.05 6.15 -5.62
C GLY A 153 -13.09 6.11 -6.75
N PHE A 154 -14.21 5.43 -6.53
CA PHE A 154 -15.31 5.35 -7.51
C PHE A 154 -16.04 6.68 -7.70
N ALA A 155 -16.21 7.46 -6.63
CA ALA A 155 -16.77 8.81 -6.71
C ALA A 155 -15.93 9.71 -7.63
N LYS A 156 -14.59 9.65 -7.53
CA LYS A 156 -13.69 10.41 -8.42
C LYS A 156 -13.79 10.01 -9.90
N LEU A 157 -14.16 8.76 -10.19
CA LEU A 157 -14.39 8.31 -11.57
C LEU A 157 -15.76 8.72 -12.13
N GLY A 158 -16.67 9.25 -11.29
CA GLY A 158 -18.05 9.52 -11.65
C GLY A 158 -18.97 8.30 -11.54
N CYS A 159 -18.50 7.21 -10.89
CA CYS A 159 -19.27 5.98 -10.68
C CYS A 159 -20.03 6.04 -9.35
N ALA A 160 -21.00 6.94 -9.25
CA ALA A 160 -21.75 7.19 -8.01
C ALA A 160 -22.43 5.93 -7.45
N GLU A 161 -22.95 5.04 -8.31
CA GLU A 161 -23.60 3.78 -7.92
C GLU A 161 -22.66 2.86 -7.13
N LYS A 162 -21.43 2.62 -7.64
CA LYS A 162 -20.43 1.82 -6.93
C LYS A 162 -19.93 2.51 -5.67
N ALA A 163 -19.77 3.83 -5.72
CA ALA A 163 -19.34 4.59 -4.57
C ALA A 163 -20.35 4.51 -3.42
N GLN A 164 -21.65 4.58 -3.74
CA GLN A 164 -22.76 4.38 -2.81
C GLN A 164 -22.82 2.93 -2.29
N HIS A 165 -22.67 1.93 -3.15
CA HIS A 165 -22.65 0.52 -2.74
C HIS A 165 -21.66 0.25 -1.60
N TRP A 166 -20.44 0.79 -1.71
CA TRP A 166 -19.42 0.63 -0.66
C TRP A 166 -19.75 1.38 0.63
N LEU A 167 -20.47 2.51 0.58
CA LEU A 167 -20.96 3.19 1.79
C LEU A 167 -22.09 2.39 2.46
N GLU A 168 -23.01 1.83 1.68
CA GLU A 168 -24.09 0.98 2.20
C GLU A 168 -23.54 -0.29 2.83
N GLU A 169 -22.48 -0.87 2.26
CA GLU A 169 -21.73 -1.98 2.88
C GLU A 169 -21.14 -1.58 4.24
N MET A 170 -20.50 -0.42 4.35
CA MET A 170 -19.99 0.08 5.63
C MET A 170 -21.10 0.22 6.67
N VAL A 171 -22.24 0.83 6.30
CA VAL A 171 -23.40 0.98 7.19
C VAL A 171 -23.96 -0.37 7.63
N ARG A 172 -24.09 -1.33 6.71
CA ARG A 172 -24.59 -2.67 7.02
C ARG A 172 -23.66 -3.43 7.97
N GLN A 173 -22.36 -3.22 7.88
CA GLN A 173 -21.38 -3.78 8.82
C GLN A 173 -21.29 -3.00 10.14
N GLY A 174 -22.08 -1.93 10.32
CA GLY A 174 -22.04 -1.08 11.51
C GLY A 174 -20.76 -0.25 11.62
N LEU A 175 -20.05 -0.05 10.51
CA LEU A 175 -18.81 0.72 10.45
C LEU A 175 -19.11 2.21 10.28
N GLU A 176 -18.38 3.06 11.00
CA GLU A 176 -18.53 4.51 10.86
C GLU A 176 -18.12 4.96 9.46
N VAL A 177 -19.06 5.64 8.79
CA VAL A 177 -18.82 6.29 7.50
C VAL A 177 -18.45 7.74 7.77
N SER A 178 -17.30 8.20 7.26
CA SER A 178 -16.91 9.60 7.41
C SER A 178 -17.82 10.54 6.60
N SER A 179 -18.09 11.74 7.14
CA SER A 179 -18.84 12.79 6.43
C SER A 179 -18.26 13.11 5.06
N ASP A 180 -16.94 13.04 4.93
CA ASP A 180 -16.19 13.30 3.70
C ASP A 180 -16.50 12.26 2.61
N SER A 181 -16.77 11.01 2.99
CA SER A 181 -17.13 9.93 2.06
C SER A 181 -18.53 10.15 1.48
N PHE A 182 -19.50 10.57 2.31
CA PHE A 182 -20.83 10.97 1.84
C PHE A 182 -20.78 12.20 0.91
N GLY A 183 -20.01 13.23 1.29
CA GLY A 183 -19.84 14.43 0.48
C GLY A 183 -19.21 14.14 -0.89
N ALA A 184 -18.24 13.22 -0.94
CA ALA A 184 -17.59 12.82 -2.19
C ALA A 184 -18.57 12.13 -3.16
N VAL A 185 -19.48 11.28 -2.66
CA VAL A 185 -20.51 10.63 -3.49
C VAL A 185 -21.55 11.64 -3.96
N ALA A 186 -22.01 12.54 -3.09
CA ALA A 186 -22.99 13.57 -3.44
C ALA A 186 -22.46 14.60 -4.46
N ALA A 187 -21.16 14.91 -4.41
CA ALA A 187 -20.50 15.82 -5.35
C ALA A 187 -20.04 15.12 -6.66
N SER A 188 -20.11 13.79 -6.73
CA SER A 188 -19.70 13.03 -7.91
C SER A 188 -20.63 13.37 -9.09
N PRO A 189 -20.10 13.85 -10.23
CA PRO A 189 -20.92 14.13 -11.40
C PRO A 189 -21.59 12.83 -11.85
N CYS A 190 -22.92 12.82 -11.84
CA CYS A 190 -23.72 11.69 -12.29
C CYS A 190 -23.48 11.52 -13.80
N LYS A 191 -22.60 10.60 -14.20
CA LYS A 191 -22.39 10.32 -15.62
C LYS A 191 -23.59 9.49 -16.11
N PRO A 192 -24.27 9.92 -17.19
CA PRO A 192 -25.30 9.09 -17.81
C PRO A 192 -24.68 7.76 -18.25
N LYS A 193 -25.53 6.71 -18.33
CA LYS A 193 -25.23 5.27 -18.45
C LYS A 193 -24.23 4.83 -19.55
N SER A 194 -23.70 5.73 -20.37
CA SER A 194 -22.71 5.45 -21.43
C SER A 194 -21.26 5.25 -20.93
N GLY A 195 -20.98 5.49 -19.64
CA GLY A 195 -19.69 5.17 -19.02
C GLY A 195 -19.55 3.75 -18.49
N PHE A 196 -20.67 3.01 -18.35
CA PHE A 196 -20.72 1.69 -17.72
C PHE A 196 -19.87 0.66 -18.49
N GLU A 197 -19.88 0.71 -19.82
CA GLU A 197 -19.10 -0.19 -20.68
C GLU A 197 -17.58 0.03 -20.56
N ARG A 198 -17.13 1.21 -20.11
CA ARG A 198 -15.70 1.49 -19.94
C ARG A 198 -15.16 1.03 -18.58
N CYS A 199 -16.03 0.84 -17.60
CA CYS A 199 -15.68 0.38 -16.24
C CYS A 199 -15.87 -1.13 -16.05
N VAL A 200 -16.67 -1.78 -16.90
CA VAL A 200 -17.05 -3.19 -16.76
C VAL A 200 -16.47 -3.99 -17.92
N GLY A 201 -15.17 -4.26 -17.86
CA GLY A 201 -14.55 -5.35 -18.62
C GLY A 201 -14.83 -6.74 -18.04
N VAL A 202 -15.62 -6.83 -16.96
CA VAL A 202 -15.94 -8.10 -16.29
C VAL A 202 -17.43 -8.12 -15.94
N ASN A 203 -18.15 -8.95 -16.69
CA ASN A 203 -19.60 -9.20 -16.66
C ASN A 203 -20.20 -9.17 -15.24
N TRP A 204 -20.73 -8.02 -14.81
CA TRP A 204 -21.43 -7.86 -13.54
C TRP A 204 -22.94 -7.92 -13.79
N SER A 205 -23.57 -9.02 -13.35
CA SER A 205 -25.04 -9.14 -13.31
C SER A 205 -25.54 -8.88 -11.88
N PRO A 206 -26.48 -7.96 -11.65
CA PRO A 206 -27.09 -7.80 -10.34
C PRO A 206 -28.01 -9.00 -10.10
N ARG A 207 -27.60 -9.92 -9.21
CA ARG A 207 -28.55 -10.91 -8.67
C ARG A 207 -29.58 -10.14 -7.86
N ARG A 208 -30.78 -10.00 -8.43
CA ARG A 208 -32.00 -9.74 -7.65
C ARG A 208 -32.20 -10.94 -6.74
N GLN A 209 -32.23 -10.72 -5.44
CA GLN A 209 -32.87 -11.67 -4.54
C GLN A 209 -34.15 -11.00 -4.02
N HIS A 210 -35.22 -11.79 -4.10
CA HIS A 210 -36.59 -11.48 -3.73
C HIS A 210 -36.75 -11.28 -2.22
#